data_AF-A0A8S9DU40-F1
#
_entry.id   AF-A0A8S9DU40-F1
#
_cell.length_a   1.000
_cell.length_b   1.000
_cell.length_c   1.000
_cell.angle_alpha   90.00
_cell.angle_beta   90.00
_cell.angle_gamma   90.00
#
_symmetry.space_group_name_H-M   'P 1'
#
loop_
_entity.id
_entity.type
_entity.pdbx_description
1 polymer ?
#
loop_
_entity_poly.entity_id
_entity_poly.type
_entity_poly.pdbx_seq_one_letter_code
_entity_poly.pdbx_strand_id
1 'polypeptide(L)'
;MNKRIWNIFLIIFLPVLISSCSSNRTSLLKESSCLPPCWFDITPGVTKFDDAVDLLIKIPGIKSDAEKLKSKLEYNKILDLSNVRENGLQISVSNEYVSRISIFTSGWMYSEIKNLYGEPEYYLSYYQQFESIHRFVFIIYPKSGLIISLEANEFNPETNNSIISFDSKVTSVTFISSEHFFEHLDSNLVGYQNNFITKKLEPWQGLGELETTKYEILTN
;
A
#
# COMPACT_ATOMS: atom_id res chain seq x y z
N MET A 1 6.07 2.74 63.73
CA MET A 1 5.49 2.74 62.36
C MET A 1 5.11 1.30 61.99
N ASN A 2 3.83 1.07 61.70
CA ASN A 2 3.22 -0.26 61.64
C ASN A 2 3.55 -1.01 60.33
N LYS A 3 4.26 -2.14 60.44
CA LYS A 3 4.57 -3.09 59.34
C LYS A 3 3.34 -3.56 58.55
N ARG A 4 2.12 -3.40 59.07
CA ARG A 4 0.87 -3.76 58.40
C ARG A 4 0.48 -2.85 57.22
N ILE A 5 0.92 -1.60 57.17
CA ILE A 5 0.52 -0.66 56.12
C ILE A 5 1.35 -0.86 54.83
N TRP A 6 2.57 -1.39 54.94
CA TRP A 6 3.44 -1.64 53.78
C TRP A 6 2.94 -2.80 52.90
N ASN A 7 2.32 -3.83 53.49
CA ASN A 7 1.83 -4.98 52.71
C ASN A 7 0.59 -4.67 51.86
N ILE A 8 -0.17 -3.61 52.16
CA ILE A 8 -1.38 -3.26 51.39
C ILE A 8 -1.01 -2.49 50.11
N PHE A 9 0.06 -1.68 50.14
CA PHE A 9 0.54 -0.96 48.94
C PHE A 9 1.07 -1.89 47.85
N LEU A 10 1.59 -3.08 48.21
CA LEU A 10 2.15 -4.04 47.27
C LEU A 10 1.07 -4.85 46.51
N ILE A 11 -0.14 -4.97 47.08
CA ILE A 11 -1.25 -5.69 46.44
C ILE A 11 -2.02 -4.79 45.46
N ILE A 12 -2.05 -3.47 45.69
CA ILE A 12 -2.76 -2.52 44.82
C ILE A 12 -1.93 -2.12 43.57
N PHE A 13 -0.60 -2.25 43.60
CA PHE A 13 0.25 -1.95 42.44
C PHE A 13 0.49 -3.13 41.49
N LEU A 14 0.18 -4.37 41.89
CA LEU A 14 0.39 -5.56 41.05
C LEU A 14 -0.61 -5.73 39.88
N PRO A 15 -1.88 -5.26 39.93
CA PRO A 15 -2.80 -5.45 38.80
C PRO A 15 -2.65 -4.41 37.68
N VAL A 16 -1.80 -3.38 37.82
CA VAL A 16 -1.64 -2.32 36.79
C VAL A 16 -0.65 -2.73 35.68
N LEU A 17 0.15 -3.77 35.87
CA LEU A 17 1.13 -4.24 34.87
C LEU A 17 0.56 -5.21 33.82
N ILE A 18 -0.72 -5.60 33.90
CA ILE A 18 -1.26 -6.70 33.07
C ILE A 18 -2.05 -6.20 31.83
N SER A 19 -2.27 -4.89 31.67
CA SER A 19 -3.13 -4.38 30.58
C SER A 19 -2.43 -3.44 29.60
N SER A 20 -1.22 -3.79 29.17
CA SER A 20 -0.68 -3.28 27.91
C SER A 20 -0.58 -4.41 26.88
N CYS A 21 -1.73 -5.01 26.56
CA CYS A 21 -1.87 -5.72 25.29
C CYS A 21 -1.86 -4.67 24.19
N SER A 22 -0.67 -4.21 23.79
CA SER A 22 -0.52 -3.58 22.49
C SER A 22 -0.97 -4.63 21.47
N SER A 23 -2.14 -4.43 20.86
CA SER A 23 -2.54 -5.26 19.73
C SER A 23 -1.42 -5.13 18.71
N ASN A 24 -0.59 -6.18 18.56
CA ASN A 24 0.37 -6.26 17.48
C ASN A 24 -0.47 -6.31 16.21
N ARG A 25 -0.71 -5.13 15.62
CA ARG A 25 -1.43 -5.00 14.36
C ARG A 25 -0.53 -5.62 13.30
N THR A 26 -0.75 -6.89 13.02
CA THR A 26 -0.09 -7.57 11.93
C THR A 26 -0.62 -7.00 10.62
N SER A 27 0.29 -6.40 9.87
CA SER A 27 -0.07 -5.78 8.60
C SER A 27 -0.35 -6.84 7.54
N LEU A 28 -1.36 -6.56 6.72
CA LEU A 28 -1.77 -7.34 5.53
C LEU A 28 -0.61 -7.68 4.58
N LEU A 29 0.47 -6.90 4.57
CA LEU A 29 1.63 -7.17 3.73
C LEU A 29 2.57 -8.23 4.34
N LYS A 30 2.73 -8.30 5.67
CA LYS A 30 3.62 -9.28 6.33
C LYS A 30 3.01 -10.67 6.40
N GLU A 31 1.69 -10.78 6.31
CA GLU A 31 0.94 -12.04 6.44
C GLU A 31 0.74 -12.79 5.11
N SER A 32 1.16 -12.22 3.98
CA SER A 32 0.94 -12.87 2.67
C SER A 32 1.62 -14.25 2.61
N SER A 33 0.90 -15.25 2.09
CA SER A 33 1.37 -16.64 1.91
C SER A 33 2.32 -16.81 0.73
N CYS A 34 2.40 -15.83 -0.16
CA CYS A 34 3.10 -15.92 -1.44
C CYS A 34 3.92 -14.65 -1.75
N LEU A 35 4.85 -14.79 -2.69
CA LEU A 35 5.71 -13.70 -3.19
C LEU A 35 4.99 -12.88 -4.28
N PRO A 36 5.28 -11.58 -4.41
CA PRO A 36 4.72 -10.76 -5.48
C PRO A 36 4.94 -11.37 -6.88
N PRO A 37 4.00 -11.19 -7.83
CA PRO A 37 2.80 -10.34 -7.74
C PRO A 37 1.63 -10.97 -6.99
N CYS A 38 1.81 -12.16 -6.40
CA CYS A 38 0.79 -12.82 -5.62
C CYS A 38 0.63 -12.17 -4.23
N TRP A 39 -0.62 -12.05 -3.78
CA TRP A 39 -0.98 -11.64 -2.43
C TRP A 39 -2.13 -12.51 -1.90
N PHE A 40 -1.90 -13.27 -0.81
CA PHE A 40 -2.85 -14.26 -0.28
C PHE A 40 -3.43 -15.20 -1.35
N ASP A 41 -2.56 -15.77 -2.18
CA ASP A 41 -2.90 -16.67 -3.30
C ASP A 41 -3.73 -16.02 -4.42
N ILE A 42 -3.92 -14.70 -4.39
CA ILE A 42 -4.52 -13.92 -5.47
C ILE A 42 -3.41 -13.34 -6.33
N THR A 43 -3.33 -13.79 -7.58
CA THR A 43 -2.34 -13.34 -8.56
C THR A 43 -3.03 -12.55 -9.67
N PRO A 44 -2.72 -11.25 -9.85
CA PRO A 44 -3.25 -10.47 -10.95
C PRO A 44 -2.96 -11.08 -12.32
N GLY A 45 -3.96 -11.10 -13.20
CA GLY A 45 -3.94 -11.74 -14.52
C GLY A 45 -4.24 -13.24 -14.50
N VAL A 46 -4.26 -13.89 -13.33
CA VAL A 46 -4.40 -15.35 -13.20
C VAL A 46 -5.63 -15.74 -12.38
N THR A 47 -5.84 -15.11 -11.23
CA THR A 47 -6.95 -15.45 -10.33
C THR A 47 -8.25 -14.85 -10.84
N LYS A 48 -9.28 -15.67 -11.01
CA LYS A 48 -10.64 -15.20 -11.33
C LYS A 48 -11.22 -14.45 -10.15
N PHE A 49 -12.10 -13.50 -10.43
CA PHE A 49 -12.70 -12.67 -9.39
C PHE A 49 -13.47 -13.48 -8.34
N ASP A 50 -14.27 -14.48 -8.75
CA ASP A 50 -15.04 -15.29 -7.80
C ASP A 50 -14.12 -16.10 -6.87
N ASP A 51 -13.03 -16.66 -7.40
CA ASP A 51 -12.00 -17.34 -6.61
C ASP A 51 -11.31 -16.37 -5.64
N ALA A 52 -11.02 -15.14 -6.09
CA ALA A 52 -10.44 -14.10 -5.26
C ALA A 52 -11.37 -13.74 -4.09
N VAL A 53 -12.68 -13.63 -4.31
CA VAL A 53 -13.65 -13.38 -3.23
C VAL A 53 -13.63 -14.52 -2.20
N ASP A 54 -13.57 -15.77 -2.65
CA ASP A 54 -13.50 -16.93 -1.74
C ASP A 54 -12.19 -16.99 -0.96
N LEU A 55 -11.08 -16.49 -1.52
CA LEU A 55 -9.82 -16.32 -0.81
C LEU A 55 -9.89 -15.18 0.23
N LEU A 56 -10.45 -14.03 -0.15
CA LEU A 56 -10.59 -12.86 0.73
C LEU A 56 -11.42 -13.14 1.99
N ILE A 57 -12.49 -13.93 1.87
CA ILE A 57 -13.36 -14.31 3.00
C ILE A 57 -12.59 -15.11 4.07
N LYS A 58 -11.50 -15.78 3.68
CA LYS A 58 -10.65 -16.56 4.59
C LYS A 58 -9.65 -15.68 5.36
N ILE A 59 -9.42 -14.44 4.93
CA ILE A 59 -8.49 -13.53 5.59
C ILE A 59 -9.17 -12.93 6.84
N PRO A 60 -8.60 -13.10 8.05
CA PRO A 60 -9.19 -12.55 9.27
C PRO A 60 -9.34 -11.03 9.16
N GLY A 61 -10.53 -10.50 9.45
CA GLY A 61 -10.83 -9.07 9.37
C GLY A 61 -11.35 -8.56 8.01
N ILE A 62 -11.42 -9.40 6.97
CA ILE A 62 -12.03 -9.07 5.66
C ILE A 62 -13.43 -9.67 5.49
N LYS A 63 -13.70 -10.78 6.19
CA LYS A 63 -14.90 -11.62 6.04
C LYS A 63 -16.23 -10.84 5.96
N SER A 64 -16.49 -9.93 6.89
CA SER A 64 -17.78 -9.23 6.99
C SER A 64 -18.10 -8.33 5.81
N ASP A 65 -17.09 -7.82 5.13
CA ASP A 65 -17.28 -6.90 4.00
C ASP A 65 -17.24 -7.65 2.67
N ALA A 66 -16.43 -8.70 2.55
CA ALA A 66 -16.43 -9.55 1.36
C ALA A 66 -17.78 -10.27 1.13
N GLU A 67 -18.46 -10.72 2.19
CA GLU A 67 -19.79 -11.33 2.07
C GLU A 67 -20.86 -10.35 1.54
N LYS A 68 -20.78 -9.07 1.93
CA LYS A 68 -21.67 -8.01 1.41
C LYS A 68 -21.42 -7.68 -0.06
N LEU A 69 -20.27 -8.07 -0.60
CA LEU A 69 -19.89 -7.77 -1.98
C LEU A 69 -20.43 -8.80 -2.97
N LYS A 70 -20.61 -10.07 -2.55
CA LYS A 70 -21.28 -11.09 -3.38
C LYS A 70 -22.66 -10.64 -3.86
N SER A 71 -23.34 -9.74 -3.13
CA SER A 71 -24.70 -9.27 -3.46
C SER A 71 -24.77 -7.96 -4.27
N LYS A 72 -23.65 -7.28 -4.55
CA LYS A 72 -23.64 -5.92 -5.15
C LYS A 72 -23.02 -5.80 -6.56
N LEU A 73 -22.66 -6.91 -7.19
CA LEU A 73 -21.79 -6.88 -8.37
C LEU A 73 -22.56 -6.70 -9.69
N GLU A 74 -22.76 -5.44 -10.09
CA GLU A 74 -22.99 -5.08 -11.50
C GLU A 74 -21.69 -4.57 -12.15
N TYR A 75 -21.67 -4.56 -13.49
CA TYR A 75 -20.50 -4.47 -14.39
C TYR A 75 -19.53 -3.30 -14.08
N ASN A 76 -18.21 -3.55 -14.30
CA ASN A 76 -17.03 -2.72 -13.94
C ASN A 76 -16.64 -2.82 -12.45
N LYS A 77 -16.32 -4.05 -12.04
CA LYS A 77 -16.15 -4.49 -10.64
C LYS A 77 -14.83 -3.98 -10.03
N ILE A 78 -14.85 -2.76 -9.50
CA ILE A 78 -13.89 -2.37 -8.46
C ILE A 78 -14.47 -2.82 -7.12
N LEU A 79 -13.74 -3.68 -6.43
CA LEU A 79 -13.98 -4.05 -5.06
C LEU A 79 -13.25 -3.05 -4.16
N ASP A 80 -13.98 -2.16 -3.50
CA ASP A 80 -13.40 -1.25 -2.52
C ASP A 80 -13.81 -1.66 -1.11
N LEU A 81 -12.81 -2.07 -0.35
CA LEU A 81 -12.90 -2.51 1.04
C LEU A 81 -12.23 -1.45 1.91
N SER A 82 -13.01 -0.44 2.29
CA SER A 82 -12.57 0.56 3.25
C SER A 82 -12.50 -0.04 4.66
N ASN A 83 -11.46 0.32 5.43
CA ASN A 83 -11.24 -0.06 6.82
C ASN A 83 -10.88 -1.54 7.10
N VAL A 84 -10.30 -2.27 6.15
CA VAL A 84 -9.72 -3.59 6.42
C VAL A 84 -8.52 -3.45 7.37
N ARG A 85 -8.73 -3.72 8.66
CA ARG A 85 -7.70 -3.58 9.71
C ARG A 85 -7.01 -2.20 9.64
N GLU A 86 -7.79 -1.13 9.46
CA GLU A 86 -7.33 0.26 9.32
C GLU A 86 -6.55 0.58 8.03
N ASN A 87 -6.49 -0.37 7.10
CA ASN A 87 -5.99 -0.18 5.75
C ASN A 87 -7.17 -0.12 4.78
N GLY A 88 -6.95 0.49 3.61
CA GLY A 88 -7.85 0.32 2.48
C GLY A 88 -7.40 -0.86 1.63
N LEU A 89 -8.32 -1.63 1.08
CA LEU A 89 -8.02 -2.65 0.07
C LEU A 89 -8.90 -2.39 -1.15
N GLN A 90 -8.28 -2.26 -2.32
CA GLN A 90 -8.97 -2.15 -3.58
C GLN A 90 -8.55 -3.28 -4.51
N ILE A 91 -9.51 -4.01 -5.07
CA ILE A 91 -9.27 -5.03 -6.09
C ILE A 91 -10.00 -4.63 -7.35
N SER A 92 -9.28 -4.56 -8.46
CA SER A 92 -9.84 -4.27 -9.78
C SER A 92 -9.92 -5.56 -10.60
N VAL A 93 -10.94 -5.65 -11.43
CA VAL A 93 -11.22 -6.82 -12.27
C VAL A 93 -11.28 -6.40 -13.72
N SER A 94 -10.67 -7.19 -14.60
CA SER A 94 -10.77 -7.06 -16.05
C SER A 94 -11.00 -8.44 -16.66
N ASN A 95 -11.97 -8.57 -17.56
CA ASN A 95 -12.31 -9.84 -18.24
C ASN A 95 -12.47 -11.03 -17.28
N GLU A 96 -13.15 -10.84 -16.14
CA GLU A 96 -13.34 -11.83 -15.06
C GLU A 96 -12.13 -12.14 -14.18
N TYR A 97 -10.93 -11.66 -14.53
CA TYR A 97 -9.71 -11.86 -13.76
C TYR A 97 -9.37 -10.63 -12.91
N VAL A 98 -8.78 -10.86 -11.74
CA VAL A 98 -8.19 -9.78 -10.94
C VAL A 98 -7.09 -9.13 -11.78
N SER A 99 -7.17 -7.83 -12.01
CA SER A 99 -6.16 -7.07 -12.77
C SER A 99 -5.21 -6.29 -11.86
N ARG A 100 -5.68 -5.91 -10.66
CA ARG A 100 -4.92 -5.12 -9.70
C ARG A 100 -5.39 -5.38 -8.28
N ILE A 101 -4.45 -5.37 -7.35
CA ILE A 101 -4.70 -5.36 -5.91
C ILE A 101 -3.94 -4.17 -5.33
N SER A 102 -4.60 -3.24 -4.68
CA SER A 102 -3.99 -2.07 -4.03
C SER A 102 -4.32 -2.07 -2.54
N ILE A 103 -3.29 -2.01 -1.71
CA ILE A 103 -3.39 -1.94 -0.26
C ILE A 103 -2.96 -0.54 0.16
N PHE A 104 -3.89 0.27 0.65
CA PHE A 104 -3.62 1.60 1.17
C PHE A 104 -3.24 1.50 2.64
N THR A 105 -2.09 2.05 3.01
CA THR A 105 -1.54 1.92 4.35
C THR A 105 -0.92 3.23 4.82
N SER A 106 -0.81 3.39 6.13
CA SER A 106 -0.21 4.56 6.78
C SER A 106 0.91 4.19 7.76
N GLY A 107 1.18 2.90 7.94
CA GLY A 107 2.07 2.39 8.98
C GLY A 107 3.43 1.91 8.51
N TRP A 108 3.71 1.94 7.21
CA TRP A 108 4.91 1.35 6.63
C TRP A 108 5.94 2.40 6.24
N MET A 109 7.19 2.08 6.51
CA MET A 109 8.33 2.85 6.01
C MET A 109 8.95 2.18 4.80
N TYR A 110 9.56 2.98 3.92
CA TYR A 110 10.22 2.46 2.72
C TYR A 110 11.32 1.44 3.05
N SER A 111 12.05 1.62 4.15
CA SER A 111 13.03 0.65 4.64
C SER A 111 12.47 -0.77 4.82
N GLU A 112 11.26 -0.89 5.33
CA GLU A 112 10.61 -2.20 5.50
C GLU A 112 10.26 -2.84 4.16
N ILE A 113 9.78 -2.04 3.20
CA ILE A 113 9.48 -2.50 1.84
C ILE A 113 10.75 -2.94 1.12
N LYS A 114 11.82 -2.14 1.21
CA LYS A 114 13.11 -2.44 0.62
C LYS A 114 13.70 -3.75 1.17
N ASN A 115 13.57 -3.98 2.48
CA ASN A 115 14.04 -5.23 3.09
C ASN A 115 13.27 -6.46 2.59
N LEU A 116 11.99 -6.30 2.22
CA LEU A 116 11.16 -7.39 1.71
C LEU A 116 11.39 -7.68 0.22
N TYR A 117 11.54 -6.63 -0.60
CA TYR A 117 11.48 -6.75 -2.05
C TYR A 117 12.77 -6.37 -2.78
N GLY A 118 13.77 -5.86 -2.08
CA GLY A 118 15.06 -5.45 -2.64
C GLY A 118 15.05 -4.03 -3.22
N GLU A 119 15.91 -3.80 -4.20
CA GLU A 119 15.99 -2.53 -4.92
C GLU A 119 15.02 -2.53 -6.12
N PRO A 120 14.33 -1.41 -6.38
CA PRO A 120 13.49 -1.25 -7.55
C PRO A 120 14.30 -0.99 -8.82
N GLU A 121 13.67 -1.21 -9.97
CA GLU A 121 14.27 -0.86 -11.26
C GLU A 121 13.99 0.60 -11.66
N TYR A 122 12.80 1.11 -11.34
CA TYR A 122 12.37 2.43 -11.78
C TYR A 122 11.67 3.22 -10.68
N TYR A 123 11.56 4.52 -10.91
CA TYR A 123 10.66 5.38 -10.18
C TYR A 123 9.94 6.36 -11.10
N LEU A 124 8.86 6.95 -10.57
CA LEU A 124 8.13 8.05 -11.17
C LEU A 124 7.72 9.00 -10.04
N SER A 125 7.88 10.31 -10.24
CA SER A 125 7.45 11.30 -9.28
C SER A 125 6.52 12.32 -9.92
N TYR A 126 5.52 12.77 -9.15
CA TYR A 126 4.60 13.83 -9.57
C TYR A 126 4.08 14.60 -8.36
N TYR A 127 3.49 15.76 -8.64
CA TYR A 127 2.85 16.61 -7.66
C TYR A 127 1.35 16.50 -7.77
N GLN A 128 0.68 16.52 -6.63
CA GLN A 128 -0.75 16.69 -6.57
C GLN A 128 -1.07 17.83 -5.64
N GLN A 129 -1.82 18.80 -6.14
CA GLN A 129 -2.31 19.91 -5.35
C GLN A 129 -3.68 19.55 -4.80
N PHE A 130 -3.75 19.36 -3.48
CA PHE A 130 -5.00 19.29 -2.72
C PHE A 130 -5.16 20.61 -1.94
N GLU A 131 -5.38 20.54 -0.61
CA GLU A 131 -5.26 21.69 0.29
C GLU A 131 -3.80 22.16 0.43
N SER A 132 -2.85 21.23 0.28
CA SER A 132 -1.41 21.46 0.16
C SER A 132 -0.86 20.76 -1.08
N ILE A 133 0.34 21.14 -1.52
CA ILE A 133 1.03 20.43 -2.60
C ILE A 133 1.77 19.24 -1.99
N HIS A 134 1.39 18.04 -2.39
CA HIS A 134 2.06 16.80 -2.01
C HIS A 134 2.89 16.30 -3.18
N ARG A 135 4.05 15.72 -2.88
CA ARG A 135 4.85 14.99 -3.85
C ARG A 135 4.71 13.50 -3.60
N PHE A 136 4.18 12.81 -4.60
CA PHE A 136 4.10 11.37 -4.61
C PHE A 136 5.24 10.81 -5.44
N VAL A 137 5.77 9.68 -4.98
CA VAL A 137 6.78 8.93 -5.70
C VAL A 137 6.32 7.49 -5.79
N PHE A 138 6.16 6.99 -7.00
CA PHE A 138 5.97 5.58 -7.27
C PHE A 138 7.32 4.92 -7.47
N ILE A 139 7.60 3.92 -6.65
CA ILE A 139 8.72 3.02 -6.78
C ILE A 139 8.23 1.74 -7.48
N ILE A 140 8.94 1.29 -8.51
CA ILE A 140 8.39 0.35 -9.49
C ILE A 140 9.31 -0.86 -9.64
N TYR A 141 8.72 -2.04 -9.45
CA TYR A 141 9.37 -3.35 -9.56
C TYR A 141 8.68 -4.21 -10.65
N PRO A 142 8.95 -4.00 -11.95
CA PRO A 142 8.20 -4.65 -13.02
C PRO A 142 8.27 -6.17 -12.98
N LYS A 143 9.43 -6.74 -12.66
CA LYS A 143 9.63 -8.20 -12.61
C LYS A 143 8.76 -8.87 -11.55
N SER A 144 8.57 -8.19 -10.42
CA SER A 144 7.77 -8.67 -9.29
C SER A 144 6.31 -8.24 -9.39
N GLY A 145 5.94 -7.45 -10.40
CA GLY A 145 4.60 -6.91 -10.56
C GLY A 145 4.16 -6.00 -9.41
N LEU A 146 5.09 -5.23 -8.84
CA LEU A 146 4.87 -4.45 -7.63
C LEU A 146 5.11 -2.96 -7.86
N ILE A 147 4.23 -2.12 -7.31
CA ILE A 147 4.35 -0.67 -7.30
C ILE A 147 4.11 -0.17 -5.89
N ILE A 148 4.98 0.71 -5.41
CA ILE A 148 4.92 1.26 -4.06
C ILE A 148 4.74 2.77 -4.19
N SER A 149 3.65 3.29 -3.65
CA SER A 149 3.42 4.72 -3.56
C SER A 149 4.00 5.23 -2.25
N LEU A 150 4.85 6.24 -2.34
CA LEU A 150 5.45 6.95 -1.22
C LEU A 150 5.00 8.40 -1.25
N GLU A 151 4.84 8.99 -0.06
CA GLU A 151 4.85 10.45 0.09
C GLU A 151 6.30 10.88 0.38
N ALA A 152 6.83 11.79 -0.43
CA ALA A 152 8.20 12.27 -0.24
C ALA A 152 8.29 13.16 1.00
N ASN A 153 9.42 13.07 1.71
CA ASN A 153 9.65 13.93 2.86
C ASN A 153 10.05 15.34 2.40
N GLU A 154 9.67 16.35 3.21
CA GLU A 154 10.17 17.73 3.10
C GLU A 154 10.07 18.33 1.68
N PHE A 155 8.92 18.19 1.04
CA PHE A 155 8.72 18.79 -0.27
C PHE A 155 8.72 20.32 -0.20
N ASN A 156 9.64 20.96 -0.93
CA ASN A 156 9.67 22.41 -1.12
C ASN A 156 9.22 22.76 -2.55
N PRO A 157 8.05 23.42 -2.73
CA PRO A 157 7.54 23.77 -4.05
C PRO A 157 8.35 24.85 -4.77
N GLU A 158 9.10 25.70 -4.05
CA GLU A 158 9.90 26.77 -4.66
C GLU A 158 11.15 26.20 -5.34
N THR A 159 11.81 25.26 -4.69
CA THR A 159 13.01 24.59 -5.22
C THR A 159 12.67 23.36 -6.05
N ASN A 160 11.42 22.89 -5.97
CA ASN A 160 10.96 21.69 -6.63
C ASN A 160 11.74 20.44 -6.18
N ASN A 161 12.31 20.46 -4.96
CA ASN A 161 13.13 19.38 -4.42
C ASN A 161 12.34 18.56 -3.39
N SER A 162 12.66 17.28 -3.33
CA SER A 162 12.18 16.37 -2.30
C SER A 162 13.22 15.31 -2.02
N ILE A 163 13.17 14.77 -0.81
CA ILE A 163 14.06 13.70 -0.40
C ILE A 163 13.24 12.43 -0.22
N ILE A 164 13.68 11.34 -0.87
CA ILE A 164 13.27 9.99 -0.46
C ILE A 164 14.34 9.44 0.47
N SER A 165 13.88 9.01 1.63
CA SER A 165 14.70 8.42 2.67
C SER A 165 14.08 7.12 3.17
N PHE A 166 14.82 6.39 4.01
CA PHE A 166 14.39 5.11 4.55
C PHE A 166 13.11 5.17 5.42
N ASP A 167 12.81 6.36 5.95
CA ASP A 167 11.65 6.69 6.77
C ASP A 167 10.50 7.33 5.97
N SER A 168 10.65 7.50 4.64
CA SER A 168 9.55 7.94 3.80
C SER A 168 8.36 7.00 3.93
N LYS A 169 7.18 7.59 4.09
CA LYS A 169 5.94 6.86 4.39
C LYS A 169 5.39 6.22 3.12
N VAL A 170 5.10 4.94 3.22
CA VAL A 170 4.38 4.20 2.18
C VAL A 170 2.90 4.49 2.33
N THR A 171 2.29 5.00 1.27
CA THR A 171 0.85 5.31 1.21
C THR A 171 0.06 4.17 0.59
N SER A 172 0.66 3.42 -0.34
CA SER A 172 0.06 2.20 -0.87
C SER A 172 1.08 1.22 -1.45
N VAL A 173 0.64 -0.04 -1.52
CA VAL A 173 1.33 -1.13 -2.21
C VAL A 173 0.37 -1.76 -3.21
N THR A 174 0.78 -1.80 -4.47
CA THR A 174 -0.05 -2.26 -5.59
C THR A 174 0.61 -3.45 -6.28
N PHE A 175 -0.15 -4.51 -6.45
CA PHE A 175 0.21 -5.71 -7.20
C PHE A 175 -0.55 -5.71 -8.54
N ILE A 176 0.18 -5.94 -9.63
CA ILE A 176 -0.34 -6.10 -10.99
C ILE A 176 0.39 -7.26 -11.69
N SER A 177 -0.10 -7.69 -12.85
CA SER A 177 0.58 -8.76 -13.61
C SER A 177 1.99 -8.32 -14.01
N SER A 178 3.00 -9.15 -13.75
CA SER A 178 4.37 -8.90 -14.18
C SER A 178 4.55 -9.10 -15.69
N GLU A 179 3.79 -10.02 -16.29
CA GLU A 179 3.80 -10.28 -17.73
C GLU A 179 3.24 -9.09 -18.54
N HIS A 180 2.17 -8.48 -18.04
CA HIS A 180 1.48 -7.34 -18.66
C HIS A 180 1.74 -6.02 -17.92
N PHE A 181 2.89 -5.91 -17.23
CA PHE A 181 3.13 -4.84 -16.27
C PHE A 181 2.98 -3.44 -16.86
N PHE A 182 3.67 -3.17 -17.96
CA PHE A 182 3.69 -1.85 -18.57
C PHE A 182 2.36 -1.51 -19.26
N GLU A 183 1.65 -2.50 -19.78
CA GLU A 183 0.29 -2.33 -20.33
C GLU A 183 -0.70 -1.93 -19.22
N HIS A 184 -0.60 -2.56 -18.05
CA HIS A 184 -1.39 -2.19 -16.88
C HIS A 184 -1.00 -0.83 -16.30
N LEU A 185 0.30 -0.52 -16.29
CA LEU A 185 0.82 0.76 -15.85
C LEU A 185 0.23 1.91 -16.68
N ASP A 186 0.27 1.80 -18.01
CA ASP A 186 -0.23 2.86 -18.91
C ASP A 186 -1.75 2.97 -18.94
N SER A 187 -2.48 1.88 -18.70
CA SER A 187 -3.94 1.88 -18.84
C SER A 187 -4.69 2.41 -17.62
N ASN A 188 -4.14 2.30 -16.40
CA ASN A 188 -5.01 2.37 -15.21
C ASN A 188 -4.36 2.87 -13.91
N LEU A 189 -3.07 3.22 -13.87
CA LEU A 189 -2.38 3.23 -12.57
C LEU A 189 -2.92 4.26 -11.55
N VAL A 190 -3.52 5.38 -11.95
CA VAL A 190 -3.87 6.43 -10.97
C VAL A 190 -5.06 7.30 -11.40
N GLY A 191 -6.00 6.77 -12.17
CA GLY A 191 -7.05 7.61 -12.77
C GLY A 191 -6.52 8.66 -13.75
N TYR A 192 -5.22 8.63 -14.06
CA TYR A 192 -4.60 9.45 -15.09
C TYR A 192 -4.97 8.91 -16.47
N GLN A 193 -5.69 9.72 -17.24
CA GLN A 193 -6.05 9.41 -18.63
C GLN A 193 -4.89 9.63 -19.63
N ASN A 194 -3.66 9.81 -19.15
CA ASN A 194 -2.50 10.10 -20.00
C ASN A 194 -1.71 8.82 -20.28
N ASN A 195 -1.95 8.26 -21.47
CA ASN A 195 -1.48 6.96 -22.01
C ASN A 195 0.04 6.75 -22.15
N PHE A 196 0.92 7.39 -21.36
CA PHE A 196 2.38 7.24 -21.51
C PHE A 196 3.14 7.37 -20.18
N ILE A 197 2.68 6.70 -19.14
CA ILE A 197 3.38 6.64 -17.84
C ILE A 197 4.74 5.96 -18.02
N THR A 198 4.78 4.90 -18.83
CA THR A 198 6.01 4.15 -19.16
C THR A 198 7.13 5.02 -19.71
N LYS A 199 6.81 6.04 -20.52
CA LYS A 199 7.80 6.96 -21.11
C LYS A 199 8.40 7.95 -20.10
N LYS A 200 7.79 8.07 -18.93
CA LYS A 200 8.20 8.99 -17.85
C LYS A 200 8.97 8.29 -16.74
N LEU A 201 9.15 6.98 -16.85
CA LEU A 201 9.90 6.22 -15.85
C LEU A 201 11.38 6.58 -15.93
N GLU A 202 11.96 6.81 -14.76
CA GLU A 202 13.39 7.03 -14.62
C GLU A 202 14.02 5.82 -13.92
N PRO A 203 15.25 5.41 -14.29
CA PRO A 203 15.95 4.35 -13.58
C PRO A 203 16.17 4.75 -12.13
N TRP A 204 15.96 3.81 -11.20
CA TRP A 204 16.19 4.07 -9.78
C TRP A 204 17.66 4.44 -9.51
N GLN A 205 17.87 5.64 -8.96
CA GLN A 205 19.20 6.16 -8.61
C GLN A 205 19.58 5.91 -7.14
N GLY A 206 18.68 5.33 -6.34
CA GLY A 206 18.85 5.17 -4.90
C GLY A 206 18.11 6.23 -4.09
N LEU A 207 18.44 6.30 -2.80
CA LEU A 207 17.90 7.27 -1.86
C LEU A 207 18.59 8.63 -1.99
N GLY A 208 17.89 9.68 -1.60
CA GLY A 208 18.41 11.05 -1.58
C GLY A 208 17.49 12.04 -2.29
N GLU A 209 18.08 13.11 -2.79
CA GLU A 209 17.40 14.10 -3.62
C GLU A 209 17.01 13.46 -4.95
N LEU A 210 15.73 13.59 -5.32
CA LEU A 210 15.28 13.23 -6.66
C LEU A 210 15.31 14.47 -7.55
N GLU A 211 16.12 14.41 -8.60
CA GLU A 211 16.05 15.40 -9.67
C GLU A 211 14.66 15.33 -10.30
N THR A 212 14.02 16.49 -10.39
CA THR A 212 12.63 16.53 -10.79
C THR A 212 12.55 16.68 -12.29
N THR A 213 12.01 15.67 -12.98
CA THR A 213 11.39 15.91 -14.27
C THR A 213 10.17 16.80 -14.04
N LYS A 214 10.17 18.00 -14.63
CA LYS A 214 9.07 18.97 -14.53
C LYS A 214 7.78 18.31 -15.04
N TYR A 215 6.82 18.08 -14.15
CA TYR A 215 5.49 17.61 -14.55
C TYR A 215 4.41 18.58 -14.10
N GLU A 216 3.36 18.65 -14.93
CA GLU A 216 2.22 19.54 -14.79
C GLU A 216 1.47 19.31 -13.47
N ILE A 217 1.01 20.41 -12.87
CA ILE A 217 0.08 20.39 -11.75
C ILE A 217 -1.20 19.71 -12.25
N LEU A 218 -1.55 18.61 -11.60
CA LEU A 218 -2.79 17.91 -11.88
C LEU A 218 -3.91 18.64 -11.13
N THR A 219 -4.67 19.44 -11.87
CA THR A 219 -5.94 19.99 -11.38
C THR A 219 -7.02 18.94 -11.62
N ASN A 220 -7.55 18.36 -10.54
CA ASN A 220 -8.75 17.54 -10.57
C ASN A 220 -9.99 18.36 -10.94
#